data_AF-A0A914AG21-F1
#
_entry.id   AF-A0A914AG21-F1
#
_cell.length_a   1.000
_cell.length_b   1.000
_cell.length_c   1.000
_cell.angle_alpha   90.00
_cell.angle_beta   90.00
_cell.angle_gamma   90.00
#
_symmetry.space_group_name_H-M   'P 1'
#
loop_
_entity.id
_entity.type
_entity.pdbx_description
1 polymer ?
#
loop_
_entity_poly.entity_id
_entity_poly.type
_entity_poly.pdbx_seq_one_letter_code
_entity_poly.pdbx_strand_id
1 'polypeptide(L)'
;MSGPELQDLCRLCGVLRRSESHRNPTRKEDVSKIIRAGLNINVEEDVTGIHPPYICRPCEMKLRRWWDATKKKKKASLNIKVSNFPRGEGISSQSTTATLAKVEWEEAARSAGLNTWLTDSRLQVMKMDGEGMPSVFFTVFDDCTWRLIVAGIVAQGDLPVCCGHPRVLSVEDFQDMLRKLSSLFVCEGNKDLHGVVEARKGAEGQMPIRITANDIYCQGTVRHIKCLLLSNRPRCDVCRIHRSDLMVLASREKGKLFKDVSVDSTIPNKNLTNQQLQQKVSLLQTERRNLKRRSLALKDKVASLLEKENVARQ
;
A
#
# COMPACT_ATOMS: atom_id res chain seq x y z
N MET A 1 26.13 9.00 -6.65
CA MET A 1 25.99 7.95 -5.61
C MET A 1 26.42 6.64 -6.25
N SER A 2 27.32 5.88 -5.63
CA SER A 2 27.76 4.57 -6.13
C SER A 2 26.54 3.66 -6.35
N GLY A 3 26.46 3.00 -7.51
CA GLY A 3 25.43 1.99 -7.77
C GLY A 3 25.37 0.94 -6.66
N PRO A 4 24.26 0.18 -6.53
CA PRO A 4 24.15 -0.82 -5.48
C PRO A 4 25.35 -1.77 -5.59
N GLU A 5 26.20 -1.76 -4.56
CA GLU A 5 27.34 -2.64 -4.50
C GLU A 5 26.83 -4.07 -4.67
N LEU A 6 27.55 -4.92 -5.41
CA LEU A 6 27.16 -6.32 -5.63
C LEU A 6 26.82 -7.07 -4.33
N GLN A 7 27.33 -6.59 -3.19
CA GLN A 7 27.03 -7.07 -1.85
C GLN A 7 25.56 -6.91 -1.43
N ASP A 8 24.85 -5.96 -2.03
CA ASP A 8 23.43 -5.67 -1.79
C ASP A 8 22.51 -6.50 -2.70
N LEU A 9 23.02 -7.33 -3.61
CA LEU A 9 22.21 -8.13 -4.53
C LEU A 9 22.19 -9.61 -4.13
N CYS A 10 21.06 -10.28 -4.42
CA CYS A 10 21.00 -11.74 -4.36
C CYS A 10 21.62 -12.35 -5.62
N ARG A 11 22.56 -13.28 -5.46
CA ARG A 11 23.20 -14.04 -6.55
C ARG A 11 22.22 -14.80 -7.44
N LEU A 12 21.09 -15.25 -6.89
CA LEU A 12 20.12 -16.03 -7.64
C LEU A 12 19.08 -15.16 -8.31
N CYS A 13 18.36 -14.31 -7.56
CA CYS A 13 17.23 -13.57 -8.12
C CYS A 13 17.51 -12.09 -8.45
N GLY A 14 18.72 -11.58 -8.16
CA GLY A 14 19.09 -10.19 -8.44
C GLY A 14 18.31 -9.12 -7.66
N VAL A 15 17.59 -9.51 -6.61
CA VAL A 15 16.81 -8.59 -5.76
C VAL A 15 17.72 -7.94 -4.71
N LEU A 16 17.50 -6.64 -4.49
CA LEU A 16 18.22 -5.80 -3.53
C LEU A 16 17.91 -6.17 -2.07
N ARG A 17 18.94 -6.16 -1.23
CA ARG A 17 18.97 -6.51 0.19
C ARG A 17 18.20 -5.54 1.09
N ARG A 18 17.98 -4.30 0.64
CA ARG A 18 17.39 -3.22 1.45
C ARG A 18 15.93 -3.44 1.87
N SER A 19 15.25 -4.47 1.37
CA SER A 19 13.91 -4.87 1.85
C SER A 19 14.00 -5.59 3.20
N GLU A 20 13.08 -5.29 4.12
CA GLU A 20 13.10 -5.83 5.50
C GLU A 20 13.14 -7.37 5.58
N SER A 21 12.55 -8.05 4.59
CA SER A 21 12.57 -9.52 4.47
C SER A 21 13.92 -10.11 4.02
N HIS A 22 14.94 -9.28 3.73
CA HIS A 22 16.23 -9.66 3.15
C HIS A 22 17.45 -9.27 4.00
N ARG A 23 17.25 -8.80 5.25
CA ARG A 23 18.32 -8.28 6.12
C ARG A 23 19.41 -9.31 6.50
N ASN A 24 19.08 -10.61 6.48
CA ASN A 24 19.98 -11.72 6.82
C ASN A 24 20.27 -12.62 5.61
N PRO A 25 21.16 -12.20 4.68
CA PRO A 25 21.57 -13.06 3.58
C PRO A 25 22.45 -14.22 4.04
N THR A 26 22.39 -15.34 3.30
CA THR A 26 23.31 -16.48 3.47
C THR A 26 24.41 -16.38 2.42
N ARG A 27 25.65 -16.75 2.76
CA ARG A 27 26.73 -16.85 1.77
C ARG A 27 26.39 -17.92 0.75
N LYS A 28 26.63 -17.65 -0.54
CA LYS A 28 26.27 -18.59 -1.61
C LYS A 28 27.08 -19.89 -1.52
N GLU A 29 28.29 -19.82 -0.95
CA GLU A 29 29.20 -20.94 -0.74
C GLU A 29 28.59 -21.96 0.23
N ASP A 30 27.90 -21.51 1.28
CA ASP A 30 27.27 -22.36 2.30
C ASP A 30 26.15 -23.26 1.73
N VAL A 31 25.56 -22.85 0.60
CA VAL A 31 24.49 -23.57 -0.09
C VAL A 31 24.87 -24.01 -1.51
N SER A 32 26.16 -23.95 -1.84
CA SER A 32 26.73 -24.28 -3.17
C SER A 32 26.25 -25.64 -3.70
N LYS A 33 26.29 -26.68 -2.85
CA LYS A 33 25.83 -28.03 -3.19
C LYS A 33 24.36 -28.08 -3.62
N ILE A 34 23.49 -27.32 -2.94
CA ILE A 34 22.06 -27.29 -3.22
C ILE A 34 21.80 -26.48 -4.50
N ILE A 35 22.51 -25.37 -4.68
CA ILE A 35 22.43 -24.55 -5.89
C ILE A 35 22.85 -25.34 -7.13
N ARG A 36 24.00 -26.04 -7.08
CA ARG A 36 24.50 -26.88 -8.17
C ARG A 36 23.48 -27.96 -8.54
N ALA A 37 22.94 -28.66 -7.54
CA ALA A 37 21.98 -29.73 -7.78
C ALA A 37 20.62 -29.23 -8.31
N GLY A 38 20.14 -28.07 -7.86
CA GLY A 38 18.80 -27.58 -8.19
C GLY A 38 18.73 -26.69 -9.43
N LEU A 39 19.80 -25.94 -9.70
CA LEU A 39 19.82 -24.91 -10.77
C LEU A 39 20.93 -25.13 -11.79
N ASN A 40 21.78 -26.15 -11.61
CA ASN A 40 22.94 -26.43 -12.45
C ASN A 40 23.90 -25.23 -12.58
N ILE A 41 24.08 -24.47 -11.48
CA ILE A 41 25.00 -23.34 -11.41
C ILE A 41 26.20 -23.72 -10.56
N ASN A 42 27.40 -23.55 -11.11
CA ASN A 42 28.63 -23.70 -10.33
C ASN A 42 29.05 -22.36 -9.69
N VAL A 43 28.70 -22.16 -8.43
CA VAL A 43 29.08 -20.93 -7.69
C VAL A 43 30.58 -20.84 -7.37
N GLU A 44 31.33 -21.93 -7.49
CA GLU A 44 32.80 -21.92 -7.32
C GLU A 44 33.51 -21.26 -8.51
N GLU A 45 32.84 -21.22 -9.67
CA GLU A 45 33.31 -20.52 -10.87
C GLU A 45 32.85 -19.06 -10.94
N ASP A 46 32.15 -18.57 -9.92
CA ASP A 46 31.73 -17.18 -9.86
C ASP A 46 32.96 -16.26 -9.71
N VAL A 47 33.03 -15.25 -10.57
CA VAL A 47 34.08 -14.23 -10.52
C VAL A 47 33.77 -13.17 -9.46
N THR A 48 34.71 -12.93 -8.55
CA THR A 48 34.68 -11.85 -7.56
C THR A 48 34.54 -10.49 -8.27
N GLY A 49 33.60 -9.65 -7.82
CA GLY A 49 33.34 -8.35 -8.45
C GLY A 49 32.42 -8.39 -9.67
N ILE A 50 31.92 -9.56 -10.06
CA ILE A 50 30.85 -9.70 -11.08
C ILE A 50 29.61 -10.34 -10.45
N HIS A 51 29.82 -11.38 -9.63
CA HIS A 51 28.75 -12.15 -9.04
C HIS A 51 28.54 -11.76 -7.58
N PRO A 52 27.28 -11.53 -7.14
CA PRO A 52 27.00 -11.27 -5.74
C PRO A 52 27.52 -12.41 -4.83
N PRO A 53 28.05 -12.10 -3.63
CA PRO A 53 28.55 -13.12 -2.70
C PRO A 53 27.44 -13.81 -1.88
N TYR A 54 26.21 -13.31 -1.97
CA TYR A 54 25.12 -13.71 -1.07
C TYR A 54 23.87 -14.18 -1.81
N ILE A 55 23.06 -14.99 -1.13
CA ILE A 55 21.68 -15.30 -1.53
C ILE A 55 20.68 -14.74 -0.53
N CYS A 56 19.52 -14.30 -1.02
CA CYS A 56 18.46 -13.82 -0.15
C CYS A 56 17.67 -14.95 0.51
N ARG A 57 17.08 -14.64 1.68
CA ARG A 57 16.30 -15.60 2.47
C ARG A 57 15.15 -16.27 1.69
N PRO A 58 14.38 -15.58 0.83
CA PRO A 58 13.38 -16.25 0.00
C PRO A 58 13.95 -17.31 -0.96
N CYS A 59 15.10 -17.03 -1.59
CA CYS A 59 15.75 -18.01 -2.47
C CYS A 59 16.30 -19.19 -1.68
N GLU A 60 16.91 -18.92 -0.52
CA GLU A 60 17.39 -19.95 0.39
C GLU A 60 16.27 -20.89 0.84
N MET A 61 15.12 -20.35 1.27
CA MET A 61 13.98 -21.15 1.70
C MET A 61 13.42 -22.01 0.57
N LYS A 62 13.34 -21.48 -0.66
CA LYS A 62 12.92 -22.25 -1.83
C LYS A 62 13.87 -23.40 -2.13
N LEU A 63 15.19 -23.15 -2.09
CA LEU A 63 16.22 -24.17 -2.26
C LEU A 63 16.12 -25.28 -1.21
N ARG A 64 15.98 -24.92 0.07
CA ARG A 64 15.84 -25.89 1.17
C ARG A 64 14.57 -26.73 1.04
N ARG A 65 13.42 -26.11 0.79
CA ARG A 65 12.15 -26.83 0.58
C ARG A 65 12.23 -27.82 -0.58
N TRP A 66 12.85 -27.40 -1.68
CA TRP A 66 13.09 -28.28 -2.82
C TRP A 66 14.01 -29.44 -2.44
N TRP A 67 15.15 -29.16 -1.78
CA TRP A 67 16.10 -30.17 -1.34
C TRP A 67 15.48 -31.22 -0.42
N ASP A 68 14.68 -30.79 0.55
CA ASP A 68 13.99 -31.68 1.48
C ASP A 68 12.94 -32.55 0.78
N ALA A 69 12.24 -32.00 -0.22
CA ALA A 69 11.30 -32.76 -1.04
C ALA A 69 12.02 -33.80 -1.91
N THR A 70 13.15 -33.43 -2.53
CA THR A 70 13.96 -34.32 -3.35
C THR A 70 14.57 -35.46 -2.52
N LYS A 71 15.06 -35.19 -1.30
CA LYS A 71 15.51 -36.23 -0.36
C LYS A 71 14.41 -37.23 -0.01
N LYS A 72 13.16 -36.78 0.04
CA LYS A 72 11.96 -37.61 0.25
C LYS A 72 11.42 -38.25 -1.04
N LYS A 73 12.17 -38.19 -2.15
CA LYS A 73 11.79 -38.69 -3.48
C LYS A 73 10.46 -38.10 -4.00
N LYS A 74 10.08 -36.90 -3.56
CA LYS A 74 8.88 -36.20 -4.04
C LYS A 74 9.24 -35.31 -5.23
N LYS A 75 8.34 -35.24 -6.21
CA LYS A 75 8.44 -34.27 -7.31
C LYS A 75 8.22 -32.86 -6.75
N ALA A 76 9.22 -32.00 -6.84
CA ALA A 76 9.13 -30.59 -6.44
C ALA A 76 9.81 -29.72 -7.51
N SER A 77 9.17 -28.62 -7.89
CA SER A 77 9.74 -27.67 -8.85
C SER A 77 10.46 -26.54 -8.13
N LEU A 78 11.64 -26.17 -8.64
CA LEU A 78 12.42 -25.06 -8.12
C LEU A 78 12.15 -23.80 -8.95
N ASN A 79 11.09 -23.06 -8.59
CA ASN A 79 10.66 -21.86 -9.31
C ASN A 79 11.47 -20.62 -8.88
N ILE A 80 12.77 -20.62 -9.20
CA ILE A 80 13.68 -19.47 -9.03
C ILE A 80 14.10 -19.02 -10.43
N LYS A 81 13.72 -17.81 -10.83
CA LYS A 81 14.23 -17.19 -12.06
C LYS A 81 15.63 -16.66 -11.78
N VAL A 82 16.64 -17.33 -12.33
CA VAL A 82 18.04 -16.97 -12.12
C VAL A 82 18.37 -15.71 -12.91
N SER A 83 18.98 -14.73 -12.25
CA SER A 83 19.53 -13.53 -12.88
C SER A 83 20.88 -13.84 -13.51
N ASN A 84 21.06 -13.38 -14.75
CA ASN A 84 22.34 -13.45 -15.44
C ASN A 84 23.21 -12.26 -15.00
N PHE A 85 24.43 -12.55 -14.56
CA PHE A 85 25.46 -11.57 -14.26
C PHE A 85 26.56 -11.77 -15.32
N PRO A 86 26.56 -11.00 -16.42
CA PRO A 86 27.45 -11.27 -17.54
C PRO A 86 28.92 -11.19 -17.12
N ARG A 87 29.72 -12.19 -17.50
CA ARG A 87 31.18 -12.19 -17.32
C ARG A 87 31.78 -11.15 -18.28
N GLY A 88 32.06 -9.97 -17.77
CA GLY A 88 33.07 -9.06 -18.33
C GLY A 88 32.87 -8.67 -19.80
N GLU A 89 31.82 -7.91 -20.09
CA GLU A 89 32.07 -6.67 -20.83
C GLU A 89 32.28 -5.62 -19.75
N GLY A 90 33.44 -4.96 -19.77
CA GLY A 90 33.81 -4.02 -18.73
C GLY A 90 32.68 -3.04 -18.45
N ILE A 91 32.36 -2.84 -17.17
CA ILE A 91 31.71 -1.60 -16.70
C ILE A 91 32.76 -0.50 -16.87
N SER A 92 33.11 -0.22 -18.12
CA SER A 92 33.93 0.90 -18.54
C SER A 92 32.96 2.06 -18.67
N SER A 93 33.01 2.97 -17.70
CA SER A 93 32.83 4.40 -17.96
C SER A 93 31.59 4.78 -18.79
N GLN A 94 30.38 4.33 -18.42
CA GLN A 94 29.12 4.86 -18.98
C GLN A 94 28.68 6.20 -18.34
N SER A 95 29.50 6.78 -17.45
CA SER A 95 29.14 7.99 -16.69
C SER A 95 28.87 9.22 -17.57
N THR A 96 29.46 9.31 -18.77
CA THR A 96 29.26 10.43 -19.69
C THR A 96 28.06 10.21 -20.62
N THR A 97 27.84 9.00 -21.13
CA THR A 97 26.68 8.68 -21.99
C THR A 97 25.35 8.69 -21.22
N ALA A 98 25.34 8.24 -19.95
CA ALA A 98 24.14 8.30 -19.12
C ALA A 98 23.72 9.74 -18.77
N THR A 99 24.67 10.67 -18.69
CA THR A 99 24.38 12.08 -18.40
C THR A 99 23.77 12.78 -19.61
N LEU A 100 24.29 12.53 -20.82
CA LEU A 100 23.72 13.07 -22.06
C LEU A 100 22.31 12.53 -22.33
N ALA A 101 22.08 11.23 -22.14
CA ALA A 101 20.76 10.63 -22.31
C ALA A 101 19.70 11.24 -21.38
N LYS A 102 20.06 11.62 -20.15
CA LYS A 102 19.11 12.24 -19.19
C LYS A 102 18.69 13.64 -19.59
N VAL A 103 19.56 14.43 -20.22
CA VAL A 103 19.20 15.78 -20.68
C VAL A 103 18.19 15.66 -21.83
N GLU A 104 18.44 14.78 -22.79
CA GLU A 104 17.49 14.48 -23.88
C GLU A 104 16.15 13.95 -23.34
N TRP A 105 16.19 13.09 -22.31
CA TRP A 105 14.99 12.56 -21.66
C TRP A 105 14.23 13.63 -20.87
N GLU A 106 14.94 14.56 -20.23
CA GLU A 106 14.32 15.68 -19.55
C GLU A 106 13.58 16.58 -20.54
N GLU A 107 14.22 16.94 -21.65
CA GLU A 107 13.60 17.73 -22.71
C GLU A 107 12.36 17.03 -23.28
N ALA A 108 12.45 15.73 -23.59
CA ALA A 108 11.31 14.95 -24.06
C ALA A 108 10.15 14.93 -23.06
N ALA A 109 10.43 14.83 -21.76
CA ALA A 109 9.41 14.87 -20.71
C ALA A 109 8.73 16.25 -20.61
N ARG A 110 9.51 17.34 -20.70
CA ARG A 110 8.97 18.70 -20.73
C ARG A 110 8.12 18.94 -21.98
N SER A 111 8.56 18.47 -23.15
CA SER A 111 7.79 18.53 -24.40
C SER A 111 6.47 17.74 -24.31
N ALA A 112 6.43 16.67 -23.52
CA ALA A 112 5.20 15.93 -23.23
C ALA A 112 4.27 16.61 -22.21
N GLY A 113 4.60 17.82 -21.75
CA GLY A 113 3.81 18.59 -20.78
C GLY A 113 3.96 18.09 -19.34
N LEU A 114 5.03 17.35 -19.04
CA LEU A 114 5.31 16.82 -17.71
C LEU A 114 6.36 17.68 -17.00
N ASN A 115 6.26 17.77 -15.68
CA ASN A 115 7.24 18.48 -14.86
C ASN A 115 8.45 17.58 -14.66
N THR A 116 9.65 18.15 -14.59
CA THR A 116 10.89 17.40 -14.43
C THR A 116 11.72 17.93 -13.28
N TRP A 117 12.46 17.04 -12.65
CA TRP A 117 13.52 17.36 -11.71
C TRP A 117 14.71 16.44 -11.99
N LEU A 118 15.74 17.03 -12.59
CA LEU A 118 17.01 16.35 -12.84
C LEU A 118 17.98 16.58 -11.68
N THR A 119 18.63 15.50 -11.25
CA THR A 119 19.78 15.50 -10.33
C THR A 119 20.88 14.61 -10.91
N ASP A 120 22.09 14.69 -10.36
CA ASP A 120 23.20 13.82 -10.76
C ASP A 120 22.82 12.33 -10.78
N SER A 121 22.01 11.88 -9.82
CA SER A 121 21.70 10.47 -9.58
C SER A 121 20.38 9.96 -10.16
N ARG A 122 19.56 10.83 -10.76
CA ARG A 122 18.23 10.48 -11.31
C ARG A 122 17.57 11.63 -12.05
N LEU A 123 16.72 11.26 -13.01
CA LEU A 123 15.67 12.12 -13.57
C LEU A 123 14.34 11.73 -12.94
N GLN A 124 13.61 12.71 -12.39
CA GLN A 124 12.26 12.53 -11.90
C GLN A 124 11.28 13.30 -12.78
N VAL A 125 10.35 12.58 -13.40
CA VAL A 125 9.24 13.12 -14.18
C VAL A 125 7.97 13.08 -13.33
N MET A 126 7.23 14.17 -13.29
CA MET A 126 6.08 14.38 -12.44
C MET A 126 4.86 14.80 -13.25
N LYS A 127 3.74 14.15 -12.98
CA LYS A 127 2.42 14.61 -13.45
C LYS A 127 1.68 15.24 -12.28
N MET A 128 1.24 16.48 -12.48
CA MET A 128 0.43 17.20 -11.51
C MET A 128 -1.05 16.85 -11.74
N ASP A 129 -1.82 16.80 -10.67
CA ASP A 129 -3.28 16.77 -10.76
C ASP A 129 -3.87 18.18 -10.98
N GLY A 130 -5.20 18.27 -11.03
CA GLY A 130 -5.91 19.54 -11.21
C GLY A 130 -5.78 20.51 -10.03
N GLU A 131 -5.29 20.05 -8.88
CA GLU A 131 -5.03 20.87 -7.69
C GLU A 131 -3.57 21.36 -7.64
N GLY A 132 -2.77 20.99 -8.64
CA GLY A 132 -1.34 21.32 -8.66
C GLY A 132 -0.51 20.48 -7.69
N MET A 133 -1.01 19.30 -7.30
CA MET A 133 -0.28 18.35 -6.47
C MET A 133 0.30 17.22 -7.32
N PRO A 134 1.51 16.72 -7.02
CA PRO A 134 2.12 15.65 -7.79
C PRO A 134 1.38 14.33 -7.53
N SER A 135 0.73 13.81 -8.58
CA SER A 135 -0.07 12.58 -8.54
C SER A 135 0.65 11.38 -9.16
N VAL A 136 1.64 11.63 -10.02
CA VAL A 136 2.51 10.60 -10.59
C VAL A 136 3.97 11.01 -10.43
N PHE A 137 4.80 10.08 -9.98
CA PHE A 137 6.26 10.19 -9.98
C PHE A 137 6.85 9.04 -10.80
N PHE A 138 7.46 9.37 -11.92
CA PHE A 138 8.25 8.45 -12.74
C PHE A 138 9.72 8.81 -12.58
N THR A 139 10.48 7.94 -11.95
CA THR A 139 11.90 8.17 -11.64
C THR A 139 12.76 7.23 -12.47
N VAL A 140 13.73 7.77 -13.18
CA VAL A 140 14.76 7.03 -13.92
C VAL A 140 16.11 7.29 -13.26
N PHE A 141 16.83 6.22 -12.93
CA PHE A 141 18.11 6.25 -12.23
C PHE A 141 19.28 6.24 -13.23
N ASP A 142 20.51 6.41 -12.71
CA ASP A 142 21.75 6.45 -13.50
C ASP A 142 22.00 5.18 -14.32
N ASP A 143 21.56 4.04 -13.81
CA ASP A 143 21.66 2.74 -14.47
C ASP A 143 20.50 2.49 -15.46
N CYS A 144 19.79 3.55 -15.85
CA CYS A 144 18.59 3.55 -16.68
C CYS A 144 17.46 2.66 -16.14
N THR A 145 17.53 2.22 -14.87
CA THR A 145 16.42 1.56 -14.22
C THR A 145 15.37 2.58 -13.80
N TRP A 146 14.15 2.13 -13.56
CA TRP A 146 13.05 3.05 -13.29
C TRP A 146 12.12 2.58 -12.18
N ARG A 147 11.37 3.55 -11.65
CA ARG A 147 10.29 3.35 -10.67
C ARG A 147 9.14 4.29 -10.99
N LEU A 148 7.92 3.75 -10.99
CA LEU A 148 6.70 4.52 -11.11
C LEU A 148 5.90 4.48 -9.80
N ILE A 149 5.48 5.65 -9.32
CA ILE A 149 4.60 5.81 -8.16
C ILE A 149 3.39 6.61 -8.63
N VAL A 150 2.19 6.07 -8.42
CA VAL A 150 0.92 6.72 -8.81
C VAL A 150 0.04 6.81 -7.57
N ALA A 151 -0.40 8.01 -7.23
CA ALA A 151 -1.22 8.28 -6.04
C ALA A 151 -0.62 7.69 -4.74
N GLY A 152 0.70 7.78 -4.59
CA GLY A 152 1.45 7.23 -3.46
C GLY A 152 1.65 5.70 -3.48
N ILE A 153 1.14 5.00 -4.49
CA ILE A 153 1.30 3.54 -4.65
C ILE A 153 2.43 3.26 -5.64
N VAL A 154 3.39 2.44 -5.24
CA VAL A 154 4.43 1.95 -6.16
C VAL A 154 3.79 1.02 -7.18
N ALA A 155 3.83 1.43 -8.45
CA ALA A 155 3.32 0.64 -9.55
C ALA A 155 4.19 -0.61 -9.74
N GLN A 156 3.57 -1.79 -9.69
CA GLN A 156 4.24 -3.07 -9.95
C GLN A 156 4.20 -3.40 -11.44
N GLY A 157 5.06 -4.33 -11.88
CA GLY A 157 5.20 -4.71 -13.30
C GLY A 157 3.90 -5.24 -13.92
N ASP A 158 2.99 -5.76 -13.09
CA ASP A 158 1.72 -6.36 -13.47
C ASP A 158 0.68 -5.33 -13.95
N LEU A 159 0.93 -4.03 -13.71
CA LEU A 159 0.02 -2.98 -14.16
C LEU A 159 0.13 -2.79 -15.68
N PRO A 160 -0.98 -2.57 -16.40
CA PRO A 160 -0.97 -2.42 -17.86
C PRO A 160 -0.02 -1.33 -18.37
N VAL A 161 0.14 -0.25 -17.60
CA VAL A 161 1.07 0.84 -17.95
C VAL A 161 2.54 0.41 -17.88
N CYS A 162 2.88 -0.48 -16.94
CA CYS A 162 4.23 -0.99 -16.72
C CYS A 162 4.54 -2.18 -17.64
N CYS A 163 3.51 -2.92 -18.03
CA CYS A 163 3.63 -4.13 -18.83
C CYS A 163 4.34 -3.84 -20.16
N GLY A 164 5.29 -4.70 -20.52
CA GLY A 164 6.05 -4.59 -21.76
C GLY A 164 7.34 -3.77 -21.68
N HIS A 165 7.59 -3.03 -20.59
CA HIS A 165 8.83 -2.27 -20.45
C HIS A 165 9.89 -3.06 -19.67
N PRO A 166 11.13 -3.13 -20.17
CA PRO A 166 12.24 -3.75 -19.45
C PRO A 166 12.57 -3.00 -18.15
N ARG A 167 13.32 -3.67 -17.25
CA ARG A 167 13.79 -3.04 -16.01
C ARG A 167 14.72 -1.86 -16.26
N VAL A 168 15.48 -1.91 -17.36
CA VAL A 168 16.40 -0.88 -17.85
C VAL A 168 15.80 -0.34 -19.14
N LEU A 169 15.50 0.96 -19.19
CA LEU A 169 14.80 1.58 -20.32
C LEU A 169 15.74 1.90 -21.48
N SER A 170 15.28 1.66 -22.71
CA SER A 170 15.80 2.35 -23.90
C SER A 170 15.21 3.76 -24.03
N VAL A 171 15.71 4.54 -25.00
CA VAL A 171 15.14 5.85 -25.34
C VAL A 171 13.69 5.71 -25.83
N GLU A 172 13.41 4.70 -26.64
CA GLU A 172 12.09 4.40 -27.17
C GLU A 172 11.12 3.99 -26.05
N ASP A 173 11.57 3.13 -25.12
CA ASP A 173 10.78 2.73 -23.96
C ASP A 173 10.43 3.93 -23.08
N PHE A 174 11.38 4.84 -22.88
CA PHE A 174 11.18 6.07 -22.11
C PHE A 174 10.14 6.96 -22.79
N GLN A 175 10.26 7.20 -24.10
CA GLN A 175 9.30 8.01 -24.85
C GLN A 175 7.90 7.40 -24.86
N ASP A 176 7.77 6.07 -24.99
CA ASP A 176 6.47 5.41 -24.92
C ASP A 176 5.85 5.51 -23.52
N MET A 177 6.66 5.38 -22.47
CA MET A 177 6.22 5.64 -21.09
C MET A 177 5.72 7.07 -20.92
N LEU A 178 6.46 8.08 -21.40
CA LEU A 178 6.02 9.47 -21.33
C LEU A 178 4.67 9.68 -22.03
N ARG A 179 4.49 9.10 -23.22
CA ARG A 179 3.23 9.16 -23.98
C ARG A 179 2.07 8.52 -23.22
N LYS A 180 2.30 7.37 -22.57
CA LYS A 180 1.30 6.71 -21.71
C LYS A 180 0.97 7.57 -20.49
N LEU A 181 1.98 8.12 -19.82
CA LEU A 181 1.80 8.94 -18.62
C LEU A 181 1.09 10.25 -18.93
N SER A 182 1.37 10.90 -20.05
CA SER A 182 0.70 12.15 -20.45
C SER A 182 -0.77 11.90 -20.82
N SER A 183 -1.07 10.83 -21.56
CA SER A 183 -2.42 10.52 -22.06
C SER A 183 -3.39 9.90 -21.03
N LEU A 184 -2.88 9.20 -20.01
CA LEU A 184 -3.72 8.51 -19.03
C LEU A 184 -4.11 9.38 -17.83
N PHE A 185 -5.31 9.19 -17.31
CA PHE A 185 -5.76 9.80 -16.06
C PHE A 185 -5.31 8.97 -14.86
N VAL A 186 -4.93 9.63 -13.76
CA VAL A 186 -4.84 8.98 -12.46
C VAL A 186 -6.25 8.63 -12.02
N CYS A 187 -6.50 7.35 -11.76
CA CYS A 187 -7.78 6.91 -11.25
C CYS A 187 -8.05 7.64 -9.93
N GLU A 188 -9.23 8.21 -9.74
CA GLU A 188 -9.60 8.93 -8.50
C GLU A 188 -10.06 7.98 -7.37
N GLY A 189 -10.15 6.68 -7.65
CA GLY A 189 -10.78 5.71 -6.75
C GLY A 189 -12.25 6.02 -6.51
N ASN A 190 -12.70 5.85 -5.27
CA ASN A 190 -14.06 6.13 -4.82
C ASN A 190 -14.07 7.26 -3.78
N LYS A 191 -13.53 8.43 -4.16
CA LYS A 191 -13.41 9.61 -3.29
C LYS A 191 -14.75 10.08 -2.72
N ASP A 192 -15.83 9.89 -3.47
CA ASP A 192 -17.20 10.20 -3.07
C ASP A 192 -17.72 9.34 -1.89
N LEU A 193 -17.01 8.25 -1.57
CA LEU A 193 -17.35 7.33 -0.48
C LEU A 193 -16.47 7.50 0.75
N HIS A 194 -15.79 8.65 0.88
CA HIS A 194 -14.98 8.99 2.06
C HIS A 194 -15.75 8.81 3.38
N GLY A 195 -17.05 9.14 3.41
CA GLY A 195 -17.89 8.96 4.61
C GLY A 195 -17.99 7.51 5.10
N VAL A 196 -17.84 6.51 4.22
CA VAL A 196 -17.81 5.09 4.62
C VAL A 196 -16.52 4.76 5.36
N VAL A 197 -15.42 5.38 4.95
CA VAL A 197 -14.11 5.24 5.58
C VAL A 197 -14.14 5.85 6.98
N GLU A 198 -14.65 7.08 7.08
CA GLU A 198 -14.79 7.80 8.34
C GLU A 198 -15.67 7.04 9.34
N ALA A 199 -16.80 6.48 8.89
CA ALA A 199 -17.69 5.69 9.72
C ALA A 199 -17.04 4.41 10.31
N ARG A 200 -15.92 3.96 9.74
CA ARG A 200 -15.19 2.75 10.15
C ARG A 200 -13.85 3.04 10.81
N LYS A 201 -13.54 4.30 11.10
CA LYS A 201 -12.38 4.65 11.93
C LYS A 201 -12.51 4.00 13.30
N GLY A 202 -11.39 3.52 13.83
CA GLY A 202 -11.30 3.04 15.21
C GLY A 202 -11.60 4.15 16.22
N ALA A 203 -11.78 3.78 17.49
CA ALA A 203 -12.11 4.72 18.57
C ALA A 203 -11.10 5.89 18.70
N GLU A 204 -9.85 5.66 18.30
CA GLU A 204 -8.75 6.64 18.34
C GLU A 204 -8.53 7.36 16.99
N GLY A 205 -9.49 7.28 16.06
CA GLY A 205 -9.34 7.85 14.71
C GLY A 205 -8.45 7.04 13.77
N GLN A 206 -8.01 5.85 14.20
CA GLN A 206 -7.22 4.94 13.38
C GLN A 206 -7.97 4.59 12.10
N MET A 207 -7.30 4.76 10.95
CA MET A 207 -7.86 4.39 9.65
C MET A 207 -8.14 2.88 9.61
N PRO A 208 -9.32 2.42 9.16
CA PRO A 208 -9.57 1.01 8.98
C PRO A 208 -8.54 0.41 8.04
N ILE A 209 -7.87 -0.66 8.48
CA ILE A 209 -6.88 -1.39 7.67
C ILE A 209 -7.54 -1.87 6.38
N ARG A 210 -8.83 -2.26 6.44
CA ARG A 210 -9.65 -2.71 5.31
C ARG A 210 -11.13 -2.39 5.56
N ILE A 211 -11.83 -1.85 4.56
CA ILE A 211 -13.30 -1.73 4.59
C ILE A 211 -13.92 -3.03 4.07
N THR A 212 -13.37 -3.57 2.98
CA THR A 212 -13.56 -4.94 2.51
C THR A 212 -12.22 -5.65 2.32
N ALA A 213 -12.23 -6.97 2.14
CA ALA A 213 -11.02 -7.75 1.90
C ALA A 213 -10.24 -7.31 0.64
N ASN A 214 -10.91 -6.61 -0.28
CA ASN A 214 -10.38 -6.22 -1.58
C ASN A 214 -10.06 -4.73 -1.67
N ASP A 215 -9.92 -4.03 -0.53
CA ASP A 215 -9.73 -2.58 -0.51
C ASP A 215 -8.30 -2.19 -0.17
N ILE A 216 -7.85 -1.11 -0.80
CA ILE A 216 -6.65 -0.36 -0.44
C ILE A 216 -7.08 1.08 -0.19
N TYR A 217 -6.69 1.60 0.98
CA TYR A 217 -6.84 3.03 1.27
C TYR A 217 -5.55 3.76 0.92
N CYS A 218 -5.63 4.75 0.05
CA CYS A 218 -4.51 5.62 -0.27
C CYS A 218 -5.00 7.03 -0.60
N GLN A 219 -4.26 8.05 -0.17
CA GLN A 219 -4.54 9.46 -0.45
C GLN A 219 -6.03 9.84 -0.28
N GLY A 220 -6.65 9.49 0.84
CA GLY A 220 -8.02 9.92 1.14
C GLY A 220 -9.14 9.13 0.46
N THR A 221 -8.82 8.15 -0.41
CA THR A 221 -9.80 7.42 -1.23
C THR A 221 -9.70 5.90 -1.06
N VAL A 222 -10.82 5.22 -1.30
CA VAL A 222 -10.90 3.74 -1.32
C VAL A 222 -10.75 3.26 -2.75
N ARG A 223 -9.82 2.32 -2.95
CA ARG A 223 -9.57 1.66 -4.23
C ARG A 223 -9.70 0.17 -4.07
N HIS A 224 -10.04 -0.51 -5.16
CA HIS A 224 -9.92 -1.96 -5.22
C HIS A 224 -8.44 -2.37 -5.29
N ILE A 225 -8.06 -3.52 -4.72
CA ILE A 225 -6.69 -4.07 -4.77
C ILE A 225 -6.14 -4.26 -6.19
N LYS A 226 -7.05 -4.45 -7.16
CA LYS A 226 -6.75 -4.57 -8.60
C LYS A 226 -6.96 -3.26 -9.37
N CYS A 227 -6.97 -2.12 -8.69
CA CYS A 227 -7.08 -0.81 -9.35
C CYS A 227 -5.93 -0.65 -10.35
N LEU A 228 -6.24 -0.19 -11.57
CA LEU A 228 -5.23 0.00 -12.61
C LEU A 228 -4.32 1.22 -12.35
N LEU A 229 -4.66 2.06 -11.38
CA LEU A 229 -4.03 3.34 -11.00
C LEU A 229 -4.03 4.41 -12.10
N LEU A 230 -3.72 4.06 -13.34
CA LEU A 230 -3.82 4.87 -14.54
C LEU A 230 -4.88 4.29 -15.48
N SER A 231 -5.72 5.13 -16.06
CA SER A 231 -6.78 4.71 -16.98
C SER A 231 -7.18 5.80 -17.98
N ASN A 232 -7.80 5.41 -19.09
CA ASN A 232 -8.36 6.33 -20.10
C ASN A 232 -9.55 7.17 -19.58
N ARG A 233 -9.94 6.98 -18.32
CA ARG A 233 -11.06 7.65 -17.67
C ARG A 233 -10.64 8.07 -16.26
N PRO A 234 -11.29 9.08 -15.65
CA PRO A 234 -11.02 9.48 -14.26
C PRO A 234 -11.19 8.33 -13.25
N ARG A 235 -12.04 7.34 -13.54
CA ARG A 235 -12.20 6.13 -12.73
C ARG A 235 -12.02 4.89 -13.59
N CYS A 236 -11.08 4.02 -13.22
CA CYS A 236 -10.86 2.75 -13.91
C CYS A 236 -12.07 1.81 -13.75
N ASP A 237 -12.24 0.88 -14.70
CA ASP A 237 -13.39 -0.04 -14.70
C ASP A 237 -13.47 -0.89 -13.44
N VAL A 238 -12.32 -1.31 -12.89
CA VAL A 238 -12.25 -2.08 -11.64
C VAL A 238 -12.84 -1.29 -10.47
N CYS A 239 -12.41 -0.04 -10.27
CA CYS A 239 -12.96 0.81 -9.21
C CYS A 239 -14.43 1.17 -9.48
N ARG A 240 -14.84 1.30 -10.74
CA ARG A 240 -16.24 1.56 -11.10
C ARG A 240 -17.16 0.39 -10.72
N ILE A 241 -16.75 -0.85 -10.99
CA ILE A 241 -17.50 -2.05 -10.60
C ILE A 241 -17.57 -2.12 -9.07
N HIS A 242 -16.41 -2.02 -8.42
CA HIS A 242 -16.30 -2.08 -6.97
C HIS A 242 -17.08 -0.97 -6.23
N ARG A 243 -17.29 0.19 -6.87
CA ARG A 243 -18.12 1.27 -6.32
C ARG A 243 -19.52 0.81 -5.96
N SER A 244 -20.12 -0.09 -6.75
CA SER A 244 -21.48 -0.58 -6.49
C SER A 244 -21.56 -1.29 -5.13
N ASP A 245 -20.58 -2.13 -4.81
CA ASP A 245 -20.46 -2.80 -3.50
C ASP A 245 -20.28 -1.79 -2.37
N LEU A 246 -19.41 -0.79 -2.57
CA LEU A 246 -19.16 0.25 -1.58
C LEU A 246 -20.40 1.15 -1.36
N MET A 247 -21.20 1.41 -2.39
CA MET A 247 -22.47 2.15 -2.26
C MET A 247 -23.50 1.36 -1.42
N VAL A 248 -23.58 0.04 -1.58
CA VAL A 248 -24.44 -0.81 -0.74
C VAL A 248 -24.00 -0.73 0.73
N LEU A 249 -22.69 -0.77 0.98
CA LEU A 249 -22.14 -0.56 2.32
C LEU A 249 -22.45 0.84 2.86
N ALA A 250 -22.26 1.89 2.04
CA ALA A 250 -22.56 3.26 2.42
C ALA A 250 -24.03 3.43 2.84
N SER A 251 -24.97 2.87 2.07
CA SER A 251 -26.40 2.91 2.39
C SER A 251 -26.71 2.17 3.69
N ARG A 252 -26.06 1.02 3.94
CA ARG A 252 -26.22 0.28 5.21
C ARG A 252 -25.68 1.06 6.40
N GLU A 253 -24.52 1.68 6.29
CA GLU A 253 -23.94 2.47 7.38
C GLU A 253 -24.75 3.75 7.65
N LYS A 254 -25.24 4.43 6.60
CA LYS A 254 -26.19 5.54 6.76
C LYS A 254 -27.44 5.08 7.52
N GLY A 255 -28.02 3.95 7.14
CA GLY A 255 -29.18 3.39 7.84
C GLY A 255 -28.92 3.05 9.32
N LYS A 256 -27.66 2.80 9.72
CA LYS A 256 -27.31 2.66 11.14
C LYS A 256 -27.18 4.02 11.82
N LEU A 257 -26.55 5.00 11.20
CA LEU A 257 -26.35 6.35 11.75
C LEU A 257 -27.68 7.08 12.03
N PHE A 258 -28.70 6.85 11.21
CA PHE A 258 -30.03 7.45 11.38
C PHE A 258 -31.01 6.63 12.23
N LYS A 259 -30.58 5.51 12.82
CA LYS A 259 -31.40 4.84 13.84
C LYS A 259 -31.20 5.55 15.17
N ASP A 260 -32.25 6.24 15.61
CA ASP A 260 -32.32 6.84 16.94
C ASP A 260 -32.00 5.79 18.01
N VAL A 261 -31.04 6.13 18.86
CA VAL A 261 -30.63 5.25 19.96
C VAL A 261 -31.53 5.54 21.14
N SER A 262 -32.55 4.71 21.32
CA SER A 262 -33.33 4.69 22.56
C SER A 262 -32.44 4.26 23.74
N VAL A 263 -32.74 4.78 24.93
CA VAL A 263 -32.08 4.37 26.19
C VAL A 263 -32.33 2.89 26.48
N ASP A 264 -33.49 2.38 26.05
CA ASP A 264 -33.90 0.97 26.15
C ASP A 264 -33.32 0.06 25.05
N SER A 265 -32.38 0.58 24.26
CA SER A 265 -31.75 -0.19 23.19
C SER A 265 -31.03 -1.42 23.74
N THR A 266 -31.49 -2.61 23.33
CA THR A 266 -30.85 -3.92 23.58
C THR A 266 -29.58 -4.12 22.78
N ILE A 267 -29.21 -3.16 21.91
CA ILE A 267 -28.01 -3.23 21.09
C ILE A 267 -26.78 -3.02 21.98
N PRO A 268 -25.85 -3.99 22.06
CA PRO A 268 -24.63 -3.85 22.84
C PRO A 268 -23.81 -2.62 22.40
N ASN A 269 -23.25 -1.88 23.36
CA ASN A 269 -22.52 -0.63 23.09
C ASN A 269 -21.37 -0.78 22.07
N LYS A 270 -20.72 -1.95 22.03
CA LYS A 270 -19.65 -2.27 21.05
C LYS A 270 -20.11 -2.24 19.59
N ASN A 271 -21.42 -2.27 19.33
CA ASN A 271 -22.01 -2.26 18.01
C ASN A 271 -22.61 -0.89 17.65
N LEU A 272 -22.51 0.10 18.53
CA LEU A 272 -22.96 1.48 18.29
C LEU A 272 -21.81 2.30 17.69
N THR A 273 -22.12 3.24 16.80
CA THR A 273 -21.12 4.19 16.29
C THR A 273 -20.75 5.20 17.37
N ASN A 274 -19.63 5.92 17.20
CA ASN A 274 -19.21 6.97 18.15
C ASN A 274 -20.28 8.07 18.33
N GLN A 275 -20.91 8.49 17.23
CA GLN A 275 -21.99 9.49 17.28
C GLN A 275 -23.20 8.96 18.07
N GLN A 276 -23.56 7.70 17.85
CA GLN A 276 -24.64 7.02 18.59
C GLN A 276 -24.32 6.85 20.07
N LEU A 277 -23.06 6.54 20.42
CA LEU A 277 -22.59 6.46 21.80
C LEU A 277 -22.66 7.83 22.48
N GLN A 278 -22.24 8.91 21.81
CA GLN A 278 -22.34 10.27 22.34
C GLN A 278 -23.80 10.67 22.60
N GLN A 279 -24.70 10.38 21.66
CA GLN A 279 -26.14 10.59 21.84
C GLN A 279 -26.69 9.77 23.02
N LYS A 280 -26.36 8.47 23.11
CA LYS A 280 -26.79 7.60 24.23
C LYS A 280 -26.30 8.11 25.58
N VAL A 281 -25.05 8.59 25.66
CA VAL A 281 -24.49 9.20 26.87
C VAL A 281 -25.26 10.46 27.25
N SER A 282 -25.56 11.34 26.29
CA SER A 282 -26.34 12.57 26.52
C SER A 282 -27.75 12.25 27.06
N LEU A 283 -28.42 11.25 26.47
CA LEU A 283 -29.73 10.77 26.92
C LEU A 283 -29.67 10.20 28.34
N LEU A 284 -28.71 9.31 28.63
CA LEU A 284 -28.50 8.73 29.96
C LEU A 284 -28.20 9.80 31.02
N GLN A 285 -27.44 10.83 30.67
CA GLN A 285 -27.18 11.96 31.56
C GLN A 285 -28.47 12.75 31.86
N THR A 286 -29.32 12.93 30.86
CA THR A 286 -30.60 13.62 31.00
C THR A 286 -31.57 12.82 31.87
N GLU A 287 -31.68 11.52 31.64
CA GLU A 287 -32.48 10.62 32.49
C GLU A 287 -31.97 10.59 33.93
N ARG A 288 -30.65 10.50 34.14
CA ARG A 288 -30.06 10.56 35.48
C ARG A 288 -30.46 11.84 36.21
N ARG A 289 -30.43 13.00 35.52
CA ARG A 289 -30.88 14.28 36.11
C ARG A 289 -32.38 14.26 36.43
N ASN A 290 -33.20 13.65 35.58
CA ASN A 290 -34.65 13.55 35.79
C ASN A 290 -35.00 12.60 36.96
N LEU A 291 -34.33 11.45 37.04
CA LEU A 291 -34.48 10.50 38.15
C LEU A 291 -34.03 11.12 39.47
N LYS A 292 -32.91 11.87 39.48
CA LYS A 292 -32.46 12.58 40.68
C LYS A 292 -33.51 13.60 41.15
N ARG A 293 -34.10 14.37 40.23
CA ARG A 293 -35.19 15.33 40.52
C ARG A 293 -36.43 14.63 41.08
N ARG A 294 -36.87 13.53 40.46
CA ARG A 294 -38.02 12.73 40.94
C ARG A 294 -37.77 12.12 42.32
N SER A 295 -36.57 11.59 42.55
CA SER A 295 -36.19 11.03 43.85
C SER A 295 -36.20 12.09 44.95
N LEU A 296 -35.69 13.30 44.66
CA LEU A 296 -35.76 14.42 45.61
C LEU A 296 -37.21 14.80 45.93
N ALA A 297 -38.04 14.99 44.91
CA ALA A 297 -39.46 15.32 45.10
C ALA A 297 -40.23 14.25 45.90
N LEU A 298 -39.90 12.97 45.70
CA LEU A 298 -40.48 11.89 46.50
C LEU A 298 -40.02 11.94 47.96
N LYS A 299 -38.73 12.24 48.22
CA LYS A 299 -38.22 12.42 49.59
C LYS A 299 -38.92 13.57 50.29
N ASP A 300 -39.07 14.71 49.63
CA ASP A 300 -39.75 15.89 50.18
C ASP A 300 -41.22 15.58 50.47
N LYS A 301 -41.88 14.85 49.58
CA LYS A 301 -43.27 14.41 49.78
C LYS A 301 -43.42 13.46 50.97
N VAL A 302 -42.50 12.51 51.14
CA VAL A 302 -42.49 11.61 52.31
C VAL A 302 -42.26 12.39 53.60
N ALA A 303 -41.30 13.32 53.62
CA ALA A 303 -41.04 14.16 54.79
C ALA A 303 -42.28 14.98 55.19
N SER A 304 -42.94 15.61 54.23
CA SER A 304 -44.18 16.36 54.46
C SER A 304 -45.33 15.49 55.00
N LEU A 305 -45.46 14.25 54.52
CA LEU A 305 -46.46 13.33 55.04
C LEU A 305 -46.18 12.91 56.49
N LEU A 306 -44.91 12.65 56.82
CA LEU A 306 -44.49 12.32 58.19
C LEU A 306 -44.71 13.49 59.16
N GLU A 307 -44.41 14.72 58.75
CA GLU A 307 -44.70 15.92 59.56
C GLU A 307 -46.21 16.06 59.82
N LYS A 308 -47.04 15.89 58.80
CA LYS A 308 -48.50 15.96 58.95
C LYS A 308 -49.04 14.86 59.87
N GLU A 309 -48.50 13.65 59.78
CA GLU A 309 -48.88 12.55 60.66
C GLU A 309 -48.48 12.82 62.12
N ASN A 310 -47.28 13.37 62.36
CA ASN A 310 -46.84 13.74 63.70
C ASN A 310 -47.69 14.84 64.31
N VAL A 311 -48.12 15.83 63.53
CA VAL A 311 -49.06 16.89 63.97
C VAL A 311 -50.44 16.31 64.28
N ALA A 312 -50.94 15.36 63.48
CA ALA A 312 -52.25 14.75 63.71
C ALA A 312 -52.30 13.81 64.93
N ARG A 313 -51.15 13.42 65.48
CA ARG A 313 -51.03 12.57 66.68
C ARG A 313 -50.84 13.36 67.99
N GLN A 314 -50.65 14.67 67.92
CA GLN A 314 -50.62 15.59 69.07
C GLN A 314 -52.01 16.14 69.35
#